data_AF-G3INM1-F1
#
_entry.id   AF-G3INM1-F1
#
_cell.length_a   1.000
_cell.length_b   1.000
_cell.length_c   1.000
_cell.angle_alpha   90.00
_cell.angle_beta   90.00
_cell.angle_gamma   90.00
#
_symmetry.space_group_name_H-M   'P 1'
#
loop_
_entity.id
_entity.type
_entity.pdbx_description
1 polymer ?
#
loop_
_entity_poly.entity_id
_entity_poly.type
_entity_poly.pdbx_seq_one_letter_code
_entity_poly.pdbx_strand_id
1 'polypeptide(L)'
;MAAARHSTLDFTLGAKADGEAILKGLQSIFQEQAMAESVHTWQDHGYLGTYRNKNGSFANLRIYPHGLVLLDLQSYDSDVQGKQETDSLLSKIEEKSERTESGQW
;
A
#
# COMPACT_ATOMS: atom_id res chain seq x y z
N MET A 1 -27.08 -5.43 -0.67
CA MET A 1 -25.73 -5.60 -1.24
C MET A 1 -24.93 -4.37 -0.86
N ALA A 2 -23.74 -4.55 -0.30
CA ALA A 2 -22.79 -3.44 -0.13
C ALA A 2 -21.89 -3.43 -1.38
N ALA A 3 -21.78 -2.28 -2.04
CA ALA A 3 -20.79 -2.08 -3.09
C ALA A 3 -19.41 -1.86 -2.44
N ALA A 4 -18.36 -2.31 -3.12
CA ALA A 4 -16.99 -2.05 -2.72
C ALA A 4 -16.34 -1.11 -3.75
N ARG A 5 -15.61 -0.12 -3.24
CA ARG A 5 -14.72 0.72 -4.06
C ARG A 5 -13.35 0.04 -4.10
N HIS A 6 -12.76 -0.02 -5.29
CA HIS A 6 -11.42 -0.52 -5.52
C HIS A 6 -10.58 0.59 -6.13
N SER A 7 -9.49 0.94 -5.46
CA SER A 7 -8.51 1.93 -5.91
C SER A 7 -7.17 1.24 -6.11
N THR A 8 -6.47 1.60 -7.19
CA THR A 8 -5.16 1.04 -7.53
C THR A 8 -4.14 2.16 -7.69
N LEU A 9 -2.92 1.95 -7.22
CA LEU A 9 -1.79 2.85 -7.43
C LEU A 9 -0.56 2.02 -7.82
N ASP A 10 0.00 2.33 -8.99
CA ASP A 10 1.12 1.61 -9.56
C ASP A 10 2.27 2.58 -9.82
N PHE A 11 3.48 2.23 -9.38
CA PHE A 11 4.67 3.04 -9.65
C PHE A 11 5.90 2.17 -9.89
N THR A 12 6.86 2.73 -10.65
CA THR A 12 8.10 2.05 -11.02
C THR A 12 9.28 2.84 -10.51
N LEU A 13 10.15 2.20 -9.74
CA LEU A 13 11.33 2.83 -9.17
C LEU A 13 12.46 2.86 -10.21
N GLY A 14 13.13 4.01 -10.32
CA GLY A 14 14.16 4.26 -11.35
C GLY A 14 15.45 3.44 -11.20
N ALA A 15 15.67 2.78 -10.07
CA ALA A 15 16.80 1.88 -9.81
C ALA A 15 16.31 0.57 -9.18
N LYS A 16 17.19 -0.45 -9.10
CA LYS A 16 16.94 -1.71 -8.37
C LYS A 16 16.82 -1.40 -6.88
N ALA A 17 15.64 -0.94 -6.48
CA ALA A 17 15.36 -0.50 -5.13
C ALA A 17 15.26 -1.71 -4.20
N ASP A 18 15.75 -1.54 -2.98
CA ASP A 18 15.69 -2.57 -1.95
C ASP A 18 14.23 -2.81 -1.55
N GLY A 19 13.71 -3.98 -1.92
CA GLY A 19 12.34 -4.39 -1.65
C GLY A 19 11.98 -4.37 -0.16
N GLU A 20 12.94 -4.67 0.71
CA GLU A 20 12.74 -4.62 2.16
C GLU A 20 12.64 -3.18 2.66
N ALA A 21 13.47 -2.28 2.14
CA ALA A 21 13.42 -0.86 2.47
C ALA A 21 12.10 -0.21 2.02
N ILE A 22 11.63 -0.53 0.80
CA ILE A 22 10.33 -0.06 0.30
C ILE A 22 9.21 -0.58 1.21
N LEU A 23 9.23 -1.88 1.52
CA LEU A 23 8.22 -2.48 2.37
C LEU A 23 8.16 -1.77 3.71
N LYS A 24 9.28 -1.61 4.40
CA LYS A 24 9.35 -0.91 5.70
C LYS A 24 8.92 0.56 5.60
N GLY A 25 9.30 1.26 4.53
CA GLY A 25 8.94 2.66 4.32
C GLY A 25 7.45 2.90 4.08
N LEU A 26 6.76 1.94 3.46
CA LEU A 26 5.31 2.00 3.23
C LEU A 26 4.50 1.37 4.36
N GLN A 27 5.05 0.35 5.05
CA GLN A 27 4.44 -0.31 6.21
C GLN A 27 4.01 0.68 7.30
N SER A 28 4.82 1.72 7.56
CA SER A 28 4.53 2.70 8.61
C SER A 28 3.19 3.40 8.39
N ILE A 29 2.81 3.65 7.13
CA ILE A 29 1.54 4.32 6.79
C ILE A 29 0.33 3.48 7.24
N PHE A 30 0.40 2.16 7.05
CA PHE A 30 -0.68 1.24 7.45
C PHE A 30 -0.70 1.01 8.97
N GLN A 31 0.47 1.02 9.61
CA GLN A 31 0.60 0.91 11.07
C GLN A 31 0.04 2.14 11.80
N GLU A 32 0.24 3.34 11.26
CA GLU A 32 -0.39 4.58 11.77
C GLU A 32 -1.93 4.48 11.78
N GLN A 33 -2.50 3.71 10.86
CA GLN A 33 -3.95 3.46 10.78
C GLN A 33 -4.40 2.22 11.59
N ALA A 34 -3.51 1.66 12.40
CA ALA A 34 -3.74 0.46 13.22
C ALA A 34 -4.28 -0.74 12.41
N MET A 35 -3.88 -0.88 11.15
CA MET A 35 -4.24 -2.02 10.32
C MET A 35 -3.46 -3.26 10.70
N ALA A 36 -4.13 -4.41 10.73
CA ALA A 36 -3.48 -5.70 10.98
C ALA A 36 -2.72 -6.15 9.74
N GLU A 37 -1.43 -6.46 9.91
CA GLU A 37 -0.51 -6.79 8.82
C GLU A 37 -0.26 -8.31 8.69
N SER A 38 -0.06 -8.76 7.45
CA SER A 38 0.54 -10.05 7.11
C SER A 38 1.47 -9.88 5.92
N VAL A 39 2.73 -10.30 6.07
CA VAL A 39 3.76 -10.20 5.02
C VAL A 39 4.11 -11.59 4.51
N HIS A 40 4.11 -11.74 3.19
CA HIS A 40 4.61 -12.92 2.49
C HIS A 40 5.81 -12.54 1.64
N THR A 41 6.86 -13.36 1.69
CA THR A 41 8.11 -13.15 0.97
C THR A 41 8.41 -14.35 0.08
N TRP A 42 8.82 -14.08 -1.14
CA TRP A 42 9.30 -15.08 -2.09
C TRP A 42 10.72 -14.72 -2.52
N GLN A 43 11.63 -15.71 -2.47
CA GLN A 43 13.06 -15.52 -2.75
C GLN A 43 13.33 -14.71 -4.02
N ASP A 44 12.66 -15.06 -5.13
CA ASP A 44 12.87 -14.40 -6.43
C ASP A 44 11.66 -13.58 -6.89
N HIS A 45 10.63 -13.42 -6.05
CA HIS A 45 9.38 -12.73 -6.42
C HIS A 45 9.02 -11.58 -5.47
N GLY A 46 9.88 -11.20 -4.53
CA GLY A 46 9.69 -10.03 -3.68
C GLY A 46 8.63 -10.23 -2.59
N TYR A 47 7.80 -9.20 -2.35
CA TYR A 47 6.95 -9.13 -1.16
C TYR A 47 5.48 -8.91 -1.50
N LEU A 48 4.60 -9.45 -0.66
CA LEU A 48 3.18 -9.11 -0.58
C LEU A 48 2.84 -8.78 0.87
N GLY A 49 2.53 -7.52 1.14
CA GLY A 49 1.94 -7.08 2.39
C GLY A 49 0.43 -6.99 2.26
N THR A 50 -0.32 -7.62 3.16
CA THR A 50 -1.78 -7.49 3.26
C THR A 50 -2.12 -6.80 4.56
N TYR A 51 -2.84 -5.68 4.48
CA TYR A 51 -3.22 -4.84 5.61
C TYR A 51 -4.74 -4.84 5.74
N ARG A 52 -5.28 -5.20 6.90
CA ARG A 52 -6.72 -5.27 7.15
C ARG A 52 -7.14 -4.27 8.23
N ASN A 53 -8.12 -3.44 7.92
CA ASN A 53 -8.74 -2.53 8.87
C ASN A 53 -9.94 -3.22 9.55
N LYS A 54 -10.25 -2.79 10.78
CA LYS A 54 -11.40 -3.26 11.56
C LYS A 54 -12.74 -2.93 10.90
N ASN A 55 -12.80 -1.87 10.10
CA ASN A 55 -13.98 -1.50 9.31
C ASN A 55 -14.20 -2.40 8.07
N GLY A 56 -13.31 -3.39 7.86
CA GLY A 56 -13.40 -4.37 6.77
C GLY A 56 -12.70 -3.94 5.48
N SER A 57 -12.19 -2.71 5.37
CA SER A 57 -11.32 -2.33 4.26
C SER A 57 -9.97 -3.07 4.36
N PHE A 58 -9.32 -3.26 3.23
CA PHE A 58 -7.99 -3.85 3.20
C PHE A 58 -7.17 -3.34 2.02
N ALA A 59 -5.85 -3.41 2.19
CA ALA A 59 -4.88 -3.08 1.16
C ALA A 59 -3.95 -4.26 0.89
N ASN A 60 -3.57 -4.46 -0.37
CA ASN A 60 -2.46 -5.31 -0.77
C ASN A 60 -1.35 -4.44 -1.36
N LEU A 61 -0.15 -4.55 -0.81
CA LEU A 61 1.07 -3.93 -1.31
C LEU A 61 1.95 -5.02 -1.94
N ARG A 62 2.11 -4.98 -3.25
CA ARG A 62 2.93 -5.92 -4.01
C ARG A 62 4.21 -5.23 -4.46
N ILE A 63 5.36 -5.76 -4.04
CA ILE A 63 6.68 -5.23 -4.41
C ILE A 63 7.42 -6.28 -5.21
N TYR A 64 7.72 -5.97 -6.47
CA TYR A 64 8.49 -6.83 -7.35
C TYR A 64 9.99 -6.49 -7.32
N PRO A 65 10.89 -7.49 -7.42
CA PRO A 65 12.34 -7.28 -7.40
C PRO A 65 12.90 -6.39 -8.51
N HIS A 66 12.12 -6.14 -9.57
CA HIS A 66 12.50 -5.30 -10.71
C HIS A 66 12.01 -3.86 -10.58
N GLY A 67 11.56 -3.44 -9.39
CA GLY A 67 11.22 -2.04 -9.09
C GLY A 67 9.76 -1.67 -9.33
N LEU A 68 8.91 -2.59 -9.76
CA LEU A 68 7.46 -2.38 -9.85
C LEU A 68 6.83 -2.54 -8.47
N VAL A 69 6.04 -1.54 -8.06
CA VAL A 69 5.24 -1.57 -6.83
C VAL A 69 3.78 -1.33 -7.20
N LEU A 70 2.90 -2.21 -6.73
CA LEU A 70 1.46 -2.12 -6.93
C LEU A 70 0.77 -2.03 -5.57
N LEU A 71 -0.23 -1.17 -5.48
CA LEU A 71 -1.11 -1.05 -4.34
C LEU A 71 -2.55 -1.23 -4.79
N ASP A 72 -3.22 -2.23 -4.22
CA ASP A 72 -4.67 -2.41 -4.34
C ASP A 72 -5.31 -2.05 -3.00
N LEU A 73 -6.29 -1.15 -2.99
CA LEU A 73 -7.04 -0.75 -1.81
C LEU A 73 -8.53 -0.97 -2.04
N GLN A 74 -9.14 -1.83 -1.22
CA GLN A 74 -10.57 -2.12 -1.27
C GLN A 74 -11.27 -1.59 0.00
N SER A 75 -12.31 -0.80 -0.19
CA SER A 75 -13.16 -0.28 0.89
C SER A 75 -14.64 -0.47 0.59
N TYR A 76 -15.47 -0.46 1.63
CA TYR A 76 -16.92 -0.54 1.48
C TYR A 76 -17.50 0.86 1.24
N ASP A 77 -18.28 1.02 0.18
CA ASP A 77 -18.80 2.32 -0.30
C ASP A 77 -20.01 2.83 0.51
N SER A 78 -20.28 2.26 1.69
CA SER A 78 -21.47 2.55 2.48
C SER A 78 -21.30 3.70 3.48
N ASP A 79 -20.10 4.28 3.60
CA ASP A 79 -19.77 5.29 4.61
C ASP A 79 -18.84 6.39 4.05
N VAL A 80 -19.27 7.65 4.15
CA VAL A 80 -18.50 8.86 3.79
C VAL A 80 -17.17 8.94 4.53
N GLN A 81 -17.13 8.51 5.79
CA GLN A 81 -15.92 8.45 6.63
C GLN A 81 -14.93 7.42 6.08
N GLY A 82 -15.39 6.20 5.77
CA GLY A 82 -14.55 5.16 5.17
C GLY A 82 -13.95 5.58 3.82
N LYS A 83 -14.70 6.38 3.04
CA LYS A 83 -14.20 6.98 1.80
C LYS A 83 -13.07 7.99 2.06
N GLN A 84 -13.25 8.89 3.02
CA GLN A 84 -12.23 9.88 3.39
C GLN A 84 -10.96 9.23 3.94
N GLU A 85 -11.09 8.17 4.74
CA GLU A 85 -9.95 7.38 5.23
C GLU A 85 -9.18 6.72 4.09
N THR A 86 -9.91 6.15 3.12
CA THR A 86 -9.35 5.54 1.91
C THR A 86 -8.59 6.58 1.08
N ASP A 87 -9.20 7.73 0.79
CA ASP A 87 -8.59 8.79 -0.01
C ASP A 87 -7.36 9.38 0.71
N SER A 88 -7.42 9.58 2.04
CA SER A 88 -6.27 10.05 2.82
C SER A 88 -5.11 9.05 2.85
N LEU A 89 -5.40 7.74 2.93
CA LEU A 89 -4.39 6.70 2.87
C LEU A 89 -3.67 6.72 1.51
N LEU A 90 -4.43 6.84 0.42
CA LEU A 90 -3.87 6.93 -0.94
C LEU A 90 -2.96 8.15 -1.08
N SER A 91 -3.41 9.34 -0.66
CA SER A 91 -2.58 10.55 -0.73
C SER A 91 -1.27 10.42 0.06
N LYS A 92 -1.29 9.81 1.25
CA LYS A 92 -0.05 9.55 2.02
C LYS A 92 0.92 8.62 1.28
N ILE A 93 0.39 7.60 0.59
CA ILE A 93 1.21 6.64 -0.16
C ILE A 93 1.78 7.29 -1.42
N GLU A 94 0.98 8.08 -2.14
CA GLU A 94 1.42 8.88 -3.28
C GLU A 94 2.57 9.82 -2.86
N GLU A 95 2.37 10.64 -1.83
CA GLU A 95 3.40 11.54 -1.30
C GLU A 95 4.69 10.80 -0.88
N LYS A 96 4.57 9.61 -0.27
CA LYS A 96 5.73 8.81 0.13
C LYS A 96 6.42 8.19 -1.10
N SER A 97 5.66 7.78 -2.11
CA SER A 97 6.20 7.21 -3.35
C SER A 97 7.00 8.23 -4.16
N GLU A 98 6.51 9.47 -4.28
CA GLU A 98 7.22 10.59 -4.92
C GLU A 98 8.55 10.93 -4.19
N ARG A 99 8.56 10.89 -2.85
CA ARG A 99 9.81 11.04 -2.08
C ARG A 99 10.79 9.90 -2.32
N THR A 100 10.28 8.69 -2.54
CA THR A 100 11.09 7.49 -2.82
C THR A 100 11.74 7.61 -4.21
N GLU A 101 11.03 8.12 -5.21
CA GLU A 101 11.60 8.40 -6.54
C GLU A 101 12.71 9.46 -6.51
N SER A 102 12.64 10.43 -5.58
CA SER A 102 13.67 11.46 -5.41
C SER A 102 14.87 11.02 -4.53
N GLY A 103 14.88 9.77 -4.05
CA GLY A 103 15.96 9.21 -3.24
C GLY A 103 16.00 9.69 -1.79
N GLN A 104 14.90 10.25 -1.28
CA GLN A 104 14.77 10.72 0.10
C GLN A 104 13.96 9.70 0.92
N TRP A 105 14.58 9.07 1.92
CA TRP A 105 13.92 8.12 2.84
C TRP A 105 13.28 8.82 4.04
#